data_AF-A0A356IL35-F1
#
_entry.id   AF-A0A356IL35-F1
#
_cell.length_a   1.000
_cell.length_b   1.000
_cell.length_c   1.000
_cell.angle_alpha   90.00
_cell.angle_beta   90.00
_cell.angle_gamma   90.00
#
_symmetry.space_group_name_H-M   'P 1'
#
loop_
_entity.id
_entity.type
_entity.pdbx_description
1 polymer ?
#
loop_
_entity_poly.entity_id
_entity_poly.type
_entity_poly.pdbx_seq_one_letter_code
_entity_poly.pdbx_strand_id
1 'polypeptide(L)' 'LAMEAVLASHQRLQQQYELILVEGAGSPAEINLRERDIANMGFAEAVDCPVILVADIDKGGEFAHLVGTL' A
#
# COMPACT_ATOMS: atom_id res chain seq x y z
N LEU A 1 -13.95 4.91 9.28
CA LEU A 1 -14.58 5.53 8.09
C LEU A 1 -13.85 5.18 6.79
N ALA A 2 -12.67 5.78 6.50
CA ALA A 2 -12.00 5.54 5.21
C ALA A 2 -11.49 4.10 5.04
N MET A 3 -10.75 3.58 6.04
CA MET A 3 -10.26 2.20 6.01
C MET A 3 -11.41 1.17 5.92
N GLU A 4 -12.48 1.35 6.69
CA GLU A 4 -13.66 0.48 6.63
C GLU A 4 -14.27 0.41 5.22
N ALA A 5 -14.36 1.55 4.52
CA ALA A 5 -14.89 1.60 3.15
C ALA A 5 -13.96 0.88 2.15
N VAL A 6 -12.63 1.01 2.34
CA VAL A 6 -11.63 0.29 1.53
C VAL A 6 -11.75 -1.21 1.76
N LEU A 7 -11.83 -1.67 3.01
CA LEU A 7 -11.97 -3.10 3.34
C LEU A 7 -13.29 -3.69 2.81
N ALA A 8 -14.40 -2.96 2.93
CA ALA A 8 -15.67 -3.37 2.35
C ALA A 8 -15.61 -3.49 0.81
N SER A 9 -14.87 -2.59 0.16
CA SER A 9 -14.65 -2.64 -1.29
C SER A 9 -13.77 -3.82 -1.69
N HIS A 10 -12.68 -4.06 -0.96
CA HIS A 10 -11.79 -5.19 -1.17
C HIS A 10 -12.53 -6.52 -1.03
N GLN A 11 -13.31 -6.70 0.05
CA GLN A 11 -14.08 -7.94 0.26
C GLN A 11 -15.09 -8.20 -0.86
N ARG A 12 -15.74 -7.15 -1.36
CA ARG A 12 -16.67 -7.26 -2.50
C ARG A 12 -15.95 -7.68 -3.79
N LEU A 13 -14.74 -7.16 -4.03
CA LEU A 13 -13.93 -7.54 -5.18
C LEU A 13 -13.41 -8.98 -5.07
N GLN A 14 -13.04 -9.44 -3.88
CA GLN A 14 -12.56 -10.82 -3.65
C GLN A 14 -13.61 -11.87 -4.01
N GLN A 15 -14.89 -11.53 -3.94
CA GLN A 15 -15.98 -12.42 -4.33
C GLN A 15 -16.20 -12.49 -5.86
N GLN A 16 -15.64 -11.54 -6.62
CA GLN A 16 -15.91 -11.36 -8.05
C GLN A 16 -14.70 -11.69 -8.92
N TYR A 17 -13.49 -11.62 -8.38
CA TYR A 17 -12.24 -11.74 -9.13
C TYR A 17 -11.27 -12.70 -8.44
N GLU A 18 -10.55 -13.48 -9.26
CA GLU A 18 -9.52 -14.41 -8.79
C GLU A 18 -8.22 -13.70 -8.38
N LEU A 19 -7.98 -12.50 -8.93
CA LEU A 19 -6.81 -11.67 -8.66
C LEU A 19 -7.25 -10.21 -8.49
N ILE A 20 -6.72 -9.57 -7.46
CA ILE A 20 -6.86 -8.14 -7.21
C ILE A 20 -5.46 -7.54 -7.19
N LEU A 21 -5.22 -6.57 -8.06
CA LEU A 21 -4.00 -5.76 -8.02
C LEU A 21 -4.32 -4.41 -7.37
N VAL A 22 -3.54 -4.05 -6.36
CA VAL A 22 -3.68 -2.78 -5.65
C VAL A 22 -2.47 -1.92 -5.97
N GLU A 23 -2.74 -0.71 -6.46
CA GLU A 23 -1.72 0.29 -6.70
C GLU A 23 -1.63 1.22 -5.48
N GLY A 24 -0.42 1.38 -4.95
CA GLY A 24 -0.15 2.35 -3.91
C GLY A 24 -0.35 3.78 -4.39
N ALA A 25 -0.50 4.72 -3.46
CA ALA A 25 -0.66 6.13 -3.76
C ALA A 25 0.38 6.97 -3.01
N GLY A 26 1.02 7.89 -3.72
CA GLY A 26 2.06 8.75 -3.14
C GLY A 26 3.32 7.96 -2.78
N SER A 27 4.04 8.43 -1.76
CA SER A 27 5.23 7.74 -1.27
C SER A 27 4.86 6.83 -0.09
N PRO A 28 5.21 5.54 -0.11
CA PRO A 28 4.93 4.64 1.01
C PRO A 28 5.78 4.93 2.25
N ALA A 29 6.81 5.79 2.13
CA ALA A 29 7.72 6.18 3.20
C ALA A 29 7.26 7.41 4.01
N GLU A 30 6.05 7.91 3.77
CA GLU A 30 5.49 9.07 4.49
C GLU A 30 5.06 8.68 5.91
N ILE A 31 6.02 8.61 6.83
CA ILE A 31 5.83 8.22 8.24
C ILE A 31 4.66 8.98 8.89
N ASN A 32 4.50 10.26 8.54
CA ASN A 32 3.42 11.12 9.04
C ASN A 32 2.01 10.72 8.59
N LEU A 33 1.88 9.87 7.57
CA LEU A 33 0.60 9.37 7.07
C LEU A 33 0.33 7.91 7.44
N ARG A 34 1.28 7.22 8.08
CA ARG A 34 1.21 5.77 8.36
C ARG A 34 -0.08 5.35 9.09
N GLU A 35 -0.53 6.13 10.09
CA GLU A 35 -1.77 5.83 10.82
C GLU A 35 -3.06 5.94 9.97
N ARG A 36 -2.98 6.63 8.83
CA ARG A 36 -4.11 6.90 7.92
C ARG A 36 -3.84 6.37 6.52
N ASP A 37 -2.82 5.53 6.37
CA ASP A 37 -2.43 4.98 5.09
C ASP A 37 -3.41 3.87 4.70
N ILE A 38 -4.31 4.21 3.78
CA ILE A 38 -5.32 3.30 3.27
C ILE A 38 -4.98 2.74 1.89
N ALA A 39 -3.80 3.07 1.35
CA ALA A 39 -3.44 2.75 -0.03
C ALA A 39 -2.11 1.99 -0.14
N ASN A 40 -1.21 2.12 0.84
CA ASN A 40 0.09 1.47 0.82
C ASN A 40 0.19 0.38 1.91
N MET A 41 1.11 0.52 2.85
CA MET A 41 1.41 -0.50 3.85
C MET A 41 0.27 -0.67 4.86
N GLY A 42 -0.41 0.41 5.24
CA GLY A 42 -1.53 0.29 6.18
C GLY A 42 -2.70 -0.52 5.61
N PHE A 43 -2.94 -0.47 4.30
CA PHE A 43 -3.87 -1.37 3.64
C PHE A 43 -3.30 -2.79 3.53
N ALA A 44 -2.06 -2.93 3.06
CA ALA A 44 -1.43 -4.23 2.84
C ALA A 44 -1.35 -5.07 4.12
N GLU A 45 -1.01 -4.45 5.26
CA GLU A 45 -1.02 -5.09 6.58
C GLU A 45 -2.44 -5.50 7.00
N ALA A 46 -3.45 -4.67 6.72
CA ALA A 46 -4.83 -4.95 7.11
C ALA A 46 -5.44 -6.14 6.37
N VAL A 47 -5.00 -6.42 5.14
CA VAL A 47 -5.48 -7.55 4.33
C VAL A 47 -4.46 -8.69 4.16
N ASP A 48 -3.28 -8.55 4.78
CA ASP A 48 -2.15 -9.48 4.70
C ASP A 48 -1.80 -9.88 3.24
N CYS A 49 -1.70 -8.88 2.35
CA CYS A 49 -1.39 -9.13 0.94
C CYS A 49 0.10 -8.97 0.62
N PRO A 50 0.63 -9.73 -0.36
CA PRO A 50 1.99 -9.53 -0.85
C PRO A 50 2.21 -8.12 -1.39
N VAL A 51 3.36 -7.52 -1.09
CA VAL A 51 3.74 -6.17 -1.53
C VAL A 51 4.95 -6.23 -2.45
N ILE A 52 4.90 -5.47 -3.53
CA ILE A 52 6.05 -5.23 -4.43
C ILE A 52 6.39 -3.75 -4.34
N LEU A 53 7.60 -3.44 -3.89
CA LEU A 53 8.14 -2.08 -3.91
C LEU A 53 8.99 -1.88 -5.16
N VAL A 54 8.74 -0.80 -5.88
CA VAL A 54 9.46 -0.43 -7.09
C VAL A 54 10.14 0.91 -6.86
N ALA A 55 11.45 0.98 -7.08
CA ALA A 55 12.24 2.19 -6.95
C ALA A 55 13.13 2.41 -8.17
N ASP A 56 13.37 3.67 -8.50
CA ASP A 56 14.22 4.11 -9.60
C ASP A 56 15.57 4.57 -9.04
N ILE A 57 16.63 3.80 -9.34
CA ILE A 57 18.00 4.04 -8.85
C ILE A 57 18.65 5.27 -9.49
N ASP A 58 18.19 5.68 -10.67
CA ASP A 58 18.81 6.80 -11.39
C ASP A 58 18.49 8.15 -10.75
N LYS A 59 17.41 8.21 -9.95
CA LYS A 59 16.97 9.45 -9.26
C LYS A 59 17.68 9.70 -7.94
N GLY A 60 18.38 8.71 -7.39
CA GLY A 60 19.05 8.79 -6.10
C GLY A 60 18.08 8.82 -4.91
N GLY A 61 18.54 8.32 -3.75
CA GLY A 61 17.74 8.29 -2.51
C GLY A 61 16.79 7.09 -2.38
N GLU A 62 16.82 6.16 -3.33
CA GLU A 62 16.01 4.94 -3.41
C GLU A 62 16.14 4.05 -2.18
N PHE A 63 17.35 3.85 -1.66
CA PHE A 63 17.56 3.05 -0.45
C PHE A 63 16.93 3.71 0.79
N ALA A 64 16.96 5.04 0.90
CA ALA A 64 16.32 5.73 2.01
C ALA A 64 14.80 5.62 1.94
N HIS A 65 14.21 5.72 0.75
CA HIS A 65 12.77 5.52 0.55
C HIS A 65 12.34 4.07 0.83
N LEU A 66 13.12 3.08 0.38
CA LEU A 66 12.83 1.67 0.65
C LEU A 66 12.96 1.35 2.14
N VAL A 67 14.05 1.76 2.79
CA VAL A 67 14.24 1.54 4.23
C VAL A 67 13.19 2.29 5.05
N GLY A 68 12.78 3.49 4.63
CA GLY A 68 11.70 4.23 5.31
C GLY A 68 10.30 3.61 5.14
N THR A 69 10.15 2.65 4.23
CA THR A 69 8.89 1.94 3.98
C THR A 69 8.76 0.65 4.80
N LEU A 70 9.89 -0.01 5.14
CA LEU A 70 9.95 -1.24 5.94
C LEU A 70 9.82 -0.93 7.44
#